data_AF-A0A315ZTI0-F1
#
_entry.id   AF-A0A315ZTI0-F1
#
_cell.length_a   1.000
_cell.length_b   1.000
_cell.length_c   1.000
_cell.angle_alpha   90.00
_cell.angle_beta   90.00
_cell.angle_gamma   90.00
#
_symmetry.space_group_name_H-M   'P 1'
#
loop_
_entity.id
_entity.type
_entity.pdbx_description
1 polymer ?
#
loop_
_entity_poly.entity_id
_entity_poly.type
_entity_poly.pdbx_seq_one_letter_code
_entity_poly.pdbx_strand_id
1 'polypeptide(L)'
;MSSSEDVARRVWQEGKAQVTRQVGTAARRQGWKARKSAWLLLPVAGLPWVGFGYLAAKARRPQWAGAAALHLGVSAGAVSALVAGDWWTVLGVLLAGGGWGAGVVHGLAANPRWLRTAAALSPSPSAPWLPPLSGSSSPSSSSDLLGPSGVSGAELPGDPAARAALHQMHLEQLVDVAARAGTALPAGVLPLAREIHDAALPMLARAAGRGRPMGALDLYEVEAVVGEHLPAALGRYLALPPGYVPDTVADGPTPEQALLAQLRSMVELLAEVTERVHEHDARELRVQAAFLGEKVRRSDLDL
;
A
#
# COMPACT_ATOMS: atom_id res chain seq x y z
N MET A 1 -47.11 11.55 -28.74
CA MET A 1 -46.00 10.62 -29.06
C MET A 1 -44.62 11.30 -29.11
N SER A 2 -44.47 12.58 -28.75
CA SER A 2 -43.17 13.30 -28.85
C SER A 2 -42.25 13.18 -27.61
N SER A 3 -42.62 12.42 -26.58
CA SER A 3 -41.95 12.50 -25.27
C SER A 3 -40.80 11.50 -25.05
N SER A 4 -40.73 10.39 -25.79
CA SER A 4 -39.69 9.36 -25.57
C SER A 4 -38.38 9.68 -26.29
N GLU A 5 -38.44 10.25 -27.50
CA GLU A 5 -37.25 10.65 -28.28
C GLU A 5 -36.48 11.81 -27.62
N ASP A 6 -37.19 12.68 -26.90
CA ASP A 6 -36.58 13.81 -26.19
C ASP A 6 -35.91 13.41 -24.87
N VAL A 7 -36.31 12.28 -24.30
CA VAL A 7 -35.65 11.67 -23.14
C VAL A 7 -34.40 10.92 -23.59
N ALA A 8 -34.48 10.13 -24.67
CA ALA A 8 -33.34 9.41 -25.23
C ALA A 8 -32.22 10.37 -25.69
N ARG A 9 -32.57 11.49 -26.32
CA ARG A 9 -31.59 12.52 -26.73
C ARG A 9 -30.93 13.19 -25.53
N ARG A 10 -31.64 13.43 -24.43
CA ARG A 10 -31.06 14.02 -23.21
C ARG A 10 -30.06 13.09 -22.54
N VAL A 11 -30.43 11.82 -22.36
CA VAL A 11 -29.53 10.81 -21.76
C VAL A 11 -28.26 10.62 -22.59
N TRP A 12 -28.38 10.63 -23.92
CA TRP A 12 -27.22 10.51 -24.81
C TRP A 12 -26.29 11.74 -24.76
N GLN A 13 -26.86 12.94 -24.68
CA GLN A 13 -26.09 14.19 -24.55
C GLN A 13 -25.39 14.29 -23.18
N GLU A 14 -26.06 13.88 -22.10
CA GLU A 14 -25.48 13.83 -20.76
C GLU A 14 -24.34 12.81 -20.66
N GLY A 15 -24.50 11.63 -21.29
CA GLY A 15 -23.46 10.62 -21.39
C GLY A 15 -22.21 11.12 -22.13
N LYS A 16 -22.37 11.80 -23.27
CA LYS A 16 -21.25 12.41 -24.01
C LYS A 16 -20.53 13.50 -23.22
N ALA A 17 -21.27 14.31 -22.46
CA ALA A 17 -20.69 15.37 -21.63
C ALA A 17 -19.94 14.83 -20.38
N GLN A 18 -20.30 13.64 -19.89
CA GLN A 18 -19.56 12.95 -18.83
C GLN A 18 -18.28 12.29 -19.36
N VAL A 19 -18.34 11.63 -20.52
CA VAL A 19 -17.18 10.97 -21.13
C VAL A 19 -16.09 11.99 -21.48
N THR A 20 -16.46 13.14 -22.06
CA THR A 20 -15.50 14.21 -22.38
C THR A 20 -14.88 14.85 -21.13
N ARG A 21 -15.63 14.96 -20.02
CA ARG A 21 -15.08 15.41 -18.72
C ARG A 21 -14.12 14.39 -18.09
N GLN A 22 -14.36 13.09 -18.24
CA GLN A 22 -13.44 12.06 -17.74
C GLN A 22 -12.09 12.08 -18.46
N VAL A 23 -12.08 12.25 -19.79
CA VAL A 23 -10.84 12.29 -20.60
C VAL A 23 -9.95 13.48 -20.22
N GLY A 24 -10.54 14.64 -19.87
CA GLY A 24 -9.78 15.81 -19.40
C GLY A 24 -9.06 15.62 -18.05
N THR A 25 -9.56 14.73 -17.19
CA THR A 25 -8.95 14.46 -15.87
C THR A 25 -7.79 13.46 -15.95
N ALA A 26 -7.81 12.54 -16.92
CA ALA A 26 -6.71 11.61 -17.17
C ALA A 26 -5.44 12.33 -17.66
N ALA A 27 -5.60 13.34 -18.53
CA ALA A 27 -4.49 14.18 -18.98
C ALA A 27 -3.84 14.99 -17.84
N ARG A 28 -4.63 15.45 -16.85
CA ARG A 28 -4.09 16.12 -15.64
C ARG A 28 -3.38 15.14 -14.68
N ARG A 29 -3.76 13.86 -14.63
CA ARG A 29 -3.06 12.82 -13.84
C ARG A 29 -1.64 12.56 -14.33
N GLN A 30 -1.39 12.69 -15.64
CA GLN A 30 -0.07 12.45 -16.23
C GLN A 30 0.91 13.60 -15.93
N GLY A 31 0.43 14.85 -15.93
CA GLY A 31 1.24 16.02 -15.54
C GLY A 31 1.64 16.05 -14.05
N TRP A 32 0.81 15.51 -13.16
CA TRP A 32 1.12 15.41 -11.73
C TRP A 32 2.21 14.37 -11.45
N LYS A 33 2.16 13.21 -12.12
CA LYS A 33 3.22 12.20 -12.05
C LYS A 33 4.52 12.73 -12.63
N ALA A 34 4.50 13.43 -13.77
CA ALA A 34 5.69 14.03 -14.37
C ALA A 34 6.38 15.05 -13.44
N ARG A 35 5.61 15.91 -12.75
CA ARG A 35 6.16 16.90 -11.80
C ARG A 35 6.76 16.29 -10.53
N LYS A 36 6.20 15.19 -10.01
CA LYS A 36 6.80 14.46 -8.87
C LYS A 36 7.95 13.53 -9.27
N SER A 37 7.98 13.08 -10.52
CA SER A 37 9.08 12.27 -11.09
C SER A 37 10.28 13.12 -11.48
N ALA A 38 10.11 14.42 -11.74
CA ALA A 38 11.19 15.33 -12.13
C ALA A 38 12.32 15.40 -11.07
N TRP A 39 12.01 15.18 -9.79
CA TRP A 39 13.02 15.10 -8.74
C TRP A 39 13.89 13.83 -8.81
N LEU A 40 13.41 12.75 -9.44
CA LEU A 40 14.20 11.54 -9.69
C LEU A 40 15.15 11.68 -10.88
N LEU A 41 15.05 12.78 -11.65
CA LEU A 41 15.99 13.09 -12.74
C LEU A 41 17.22 13.88 -12.26
N LEU A 42 17.20 14.46 -11.05
CA LEU A 42 18.37 15.17 -10.48
C LEU A 42 19.61 14.28 -10.27
N PRO A 43 19.50 13.01 -9.84
CA PRO A 43 20.64 12.09 -9.82
C PRO A 43 21.19 11.79 -11.21
N VAL A 44 20.32 11.75 -12.22
CA VAL A 44 20.69 11.50 -13.63
C VAL A 44 21.45 12.69 -14.23
N ALA A 45 21.18 13.91 -13.75
CA ALA A 45 21.90 15.12 -14.13
C ALA A 45 23.28 15.30 -13.45
N GLY A 46 23.81 14.27 -12.78
CA GLY A 46 25.16 14.31 -12.19
C GLY A 46 25.26 15.07 -10.87
N LEU A 47 24.13 15.31 -10.18
CA LEU A 47 24.09 16.02 -8.89
C LEU A 47 23.58 15.14 -7.72
N PRO A 48 24.12 13.91 -7.51
CA PRO A 48 23.64 13.01 -6.46
C PRO A 48 23.81 13.58 -5.04
N TRP A 49 24.78 14.48 -4.82
CA TRP A 49 25.03 15.13 -3.54
C TRP A 49 23.85 16.01 -3.07
N VAL A 50 23.08 16.62 -4.00
CA VAL A 50 21.88 17.40 -3.66
C VAL A 50 20.80 16.48 -3.07
N GLY A 51 20.66 15.27 -3.60
CA GLY A 51 19.75 14.25 -3.09
C GLY A 51 20.11 13.81 -1.66
N PHE A 52 21.40 13.56 -1.40
CA PHE A 52 21.88 13.21 -0.06
C PHE A 52 21.74 14.37 0.93
N GLY A 53 22.03 15.61 0.53
CA GLY A 53 21.84 16.79 1.37
C GLY A 53 20.37 17.00 1.76
N TYR A 54 19.47 16.84 0.80
CA TYR A 54 18.03 16.89 1.06
C TYR A 54 17.57 15.77 2.01
N LEU A 55 18.04 14.53 1.81
CA LEU A 55 17.75 13.42 2.71
C LEU A 55 18.32 13.63 4.11
N ALA A 56 19.52 14.21 4.24
CA ALA A 56 20.11 14.55 5.52
C ALA A 56 19.28 15.57 6.29
N ALA A 57 18.86 16.66 5.61
CA ALA A 57 18.03 17.69 6.18
C ALA A 57 16.65 17.15 6.60
N LYS A 58 16.03 16.33 5.74
CA LYS A 58 14.69 15.78 5.99
C LYS A 58 14.66 14.68 7.04
N ALA A 59 15.63 13.76 7.01
CA ALA A 59 15.65 12.61 7.91
C ALA A 59 16.33 12.91 9.26
N ARG A 60 16.96 14.09 9.43
CA ARG A 60 17.76 14.47 10.61
C ARG A 60 18.80 13.41 11.02
N ARG A 61 19.35 12.67 10.05
CA ARG A 61 20.40 11.66 10.31
C ARG A 61 21.76 12.16 9.82
N PRO A 62 22.76 12.33 10.69
CA PRO A 62 24.05 12.93 10.34
C PRO A 62 24.87 12.08 9.35
N GLN A 63 24.63 10.77 9.32
CA GLN A 63 25.29 9.86 8.37
C GLN A 63 25.07 10.25 6.89
N TRP A 64 23.91 10.83 6.56
CA TRP A 64 23.63 11.30 5.19
C TRP A 64 24.39 12.58 4.85
N ALA A 65 24.65 13.44 5.83
CA ALA A 65 25.51 14.60 5.65
C ALA A 65 26.96 14.18 5.40
N GLY A 66 27.43 13.14 6.12
CA GLY A 66 28.74 12.53 5.88
C GLY A 66 28.88 11.96 4.46
N ALA A 67 27.86 11.25 3.97
CA ALA A 67 27.82 10.75 2.60
C ALA A 67 27.85 11.89 1.55
N ALA A 68 27.09 12.96 1.77
CA ALA A 68 27.10 14.14 0.90
C ALA A 68 28.48 14.82 0.87
N ALA A 69 29.13 14.99 2.02
CA ALA A 69 30.46 15.59 2.13
C ALA A 69 31.53 14.73 1.43
N LEU A 70 31.48 13.41 1.58
CA LEU A 70 32.39 12.49 0.90
C LEU A 70 32.22 12.58 -0.62
N HIS A 71 30.97 12.66 -1.10
CA HIS A 71 30.71 12.80 -2.54
C HIS A 71 31.19 14.14 -3.10
N LEU A 72 31.06 15.23 -2.34
CA LEU A 72 31.62 16.53 -2.69
C LEU A 72 33.15 16.49 -2.77
N GLY A 73 33.82 15.82 -1.82
CA GLY A 73 35.27 15.63 -1.83
C GLY A 73 35.76 14.89 -3.07
N VAL A 74 35.10 13.79 -3.43
CA VAL A 74 35.41 13.02 -4.65
C VAL A 74 35.17 13.86 -5.91
N SER A 75 34.09 14.65 -5.94
CA SER A 75 33.76 15.51 -7.09
C SER A 75 34.78 16.66 -7.25
N ALA A 76 35.25 17.26 -6.16
CA ALA A 76 36.29 18.28 -6.18
C ALA A 76 37.63 17.73 -6.70
N GLY A 77 37.96 16.47 -6.36
CA GLY A 77 39.11 15.75 -6.90
C GLY A 77 39.04 15.58 -8.42
N ALA A 78 37.86 15.22 -8.96
CA ALA A 78 37.65 15.10 -10.40
C ALA A 78 37.81 16.44 -11.14
N VAL A 79 37.32 17.54 -10.57
CA VAL A 79 37.52 18.88 -11.15
C VAL A 79 39.00 19.25 -11.21
N SER A 80 39.74 18.91 -10.15
CA SER A 80 41.19 19.17 -10.08
C SER A 80 41.96 18.35 -11.13
N ALA A 81 41.59 17.08 -11.33
CA ALA A 81 42.16 16.21 -12.36
C ALA A 81 41.84 16.70 -13.79
N LEU A 82 40.64 17.24 -14.01
CA LEU A 82 40.25 17.83 -15.29
C LEU A 82 41.13 19.05 -15.64
N VAL A 83 41.39 19.93 -14.67
CA VAL A 83 42.29 21.09 -14.86
C VAL A 83 43.73 20.65 -15.15
N ALA A 84 44.16 19.52 -14.58
CA ALA A 84 45.46 18.92 -14.84
C ALA A 84 45.55 18.17 -16.18
N GLY A 85 44.46 18.04 -16.94
CA GLY A 85 44.41 17.33 -18.22
C GLY A 85 44.38 15.81 -18.10
N ASP A 86 44.19 15.26 -16.90
CA ASP A 86 44.12 13.81 -16.69
C ASP A 86 42.68 13.29 -16.86
N TRP A 87 42.32 13.09 -18.12
CA TRP A 87 40.98 12.66 -18.51
C TRP A 87 40.64 11.22 -18.07
N TRP A 88 41.63 10.37 -17.82
CA TRP A 88 41.41 9.00 -17.34
C TRP A 88 40.95 8.99 -15.88
N THR A 89 41.54 9.85 -15.04
CA THR A 89 41.08 10.03 -13.66
C THR A 89 39.66 10.60 -13.62
N VAL A 90 39.34 11.55 -14.50
CA VAL A 90 37.98 12.09 -14.62
C VAL A 90 36.98 11.00 -15.03
N LEU A 91 37.33 10.17 -16.02
CA LEU A 91 36.48 9.07 -16.48
C LEU A 91 36.29 8.01 -15.38
N GLY A 92 37.36 7.67 -14.66
CA GLY A 92 37.32 6.74 -13.52
C GLY A 92 36.40 7.23 -12.40
N VAL A 93 36.47 8.52 -12.04
CA VAL A 93 35.60 9.11 -11.03
C VAL A 93 34.14 9.19 -11.50
N LEU A 94 33.89 9.50 -12.77
CA LEU A 94 32.53 9.52 -13.33
C LEU A 94 31.91 8.12 -13.37
N LEU A 95 32.66 7.09 -13.76
CA LEU A 95 32.19 5.71 -13.79
C LEU A 95 31.98 5.15 -12.38
N ALA A 96 32.95 5.35 -11.48
CA ALA A 96 32.86 4.88 -10.11
C ALA A 96 31.79 5.63 -9.31
N GLY A 97 31.73 6.97 -9.42
CA GLY A 97 30.76 7.80 -8.71
C GLY A 97 29.35 7.71 -9.28
N GLY A 98 29.22 7.76 -10.61
CA GLY A 98 27.94 7.69 -11.31
C GLY A 98 27.28 6.31 -11.22
N GLY A 99 28.06 5.24 -11.40
CA GLY A 99 27.55 3.86 -11.31
C GLY A 99 27.05 3.50 -9.91
N TRP A 100 27.78 3.91 -8.87
CA TRP A 100 27.39 3.62 -7.48
C TRP A 100 26.19 4.46 -7.04
N GLY A 101 26.16 5.75 -7.39
CA GLY A 101 25.02 6.63 -7.11
C GLY A 101 23.73 6.13 -7.77
N ALA A 102 23.81 5.71 -9.03
CA ALA A 102 22.69 5.09 -9.73
C ALA A 102 22.26 3.78 -9.07
N GLY A 103 23.21 2.93 -8.64
CA GLY A 103 22.93 1.68 -7.93
C GLY A 103 22.22 1.87 -6.58
N VAL A 104 22.62 2.86 -5.78
CA VAL A 104 21.98 3.16 -4.48
C VAL A 104 20.58 3.76 -4.68
N VAL A 105 20.42 4.68 -5.62
CA VAL A 105 19.12 5.27 -5.95
C VAL A 105 18.19 4.21 -6.54
N HIS A 106 18.69 3.35 -7.43
CA HIS A 106 17.92 2.24 -7.97
C HIS A 106 17.58 1.21 -6.89
N GLY A 107 18.51 0.89 -6.00
CA GLY A 107 18.26 0.00 -4.86
C GLY A 107 17.21 0.56 -3.90
N LEU A 108 17.17 1.88 -3.67
CA LEU A 108 16.14 2.53 -2.86
C LEU A 108 14.80 2.64 -3.59
N ALA A 109 14.80 2.96 -4.90
CA ALA A 109 13.60 3.11 -5.71
C ALA A 109 12.95 1.75 -6.06
N ALA A 110 13.76 0.71 -6.25
CA ALA A 110 13.31 -0.66 -6.46
C ALA A 110 13.01 -1.39 -5.15
N ASN A 111 13.34 -0.81 -3.98
CA ASN A 111 13.00 -1.40 -2.70
C ASN A 111 11.47 -1.32 -2.50
N PRO A 112 10.76 -2.47 -2.48
CA PRO A 112 9.31 -2.46 -2.36
C PRO A 112 8.84 -1.91 -1.01
N ARG A 113 9.71 -1.83 0.01
CA ARG A 113 9.40 -1.19 1.29
C ARG A 113 9.27 0.33 1.16
N TRP A 114 10.11 0.98 0.35
CA TRP A 114 10.08 2.44 0.16
C TRP A 114 8.87 2.88 -0.68
N LEU A 115 8.56 2.15 -1.75
CA LEU A 115 7.38 2.43 -2.57
C LEU A 115 6.07 2.27 -1.78
N ARG A 116 5.99 1.28 -0.88
CA ARG A 116 4.84 1.06 0.01
C ARG A 116 4.69 2.15 1.08
N THR A 117 5.79 2.59 1.71
CA THR A 117 5.74 3.72 2.67
C THR A 117 5.45 5.06 1.98
N ALA A 118 5.96 5.29 0.77
CA ALA A 118 5.66 6.48 -0.01
C ALA A 118 4.18 6.53 -0.47
N ALA A 119 3.58 5.36 -0.75
CA ALA A 119 2.15 5.24 -1.03
C ALA A 119 1.30 5.53 0.22
N ALA A 120 1.68 5.02 1.39
CA ALA A 120 1.00 5.28 2.67
C ALA A 120 1.10 6.74 3.14
N LEU A 121 2.21 7.43 2.82
CA LEU A 121 2.41 8.86 3.12
C LEU A 121 1.76 9.79 2.10
N SER A 122 1.20 9.27 1.01
CA SER A 122 0.42 10.06 0.08
C SER A 122 -0.99 10.20 0.65
N PRO A 123 -1.47 11.41 0.99
CA PRO A 123 -2.84 11.58 1.48
C PRO A 123 -3.79 11.00 0.44
N SER A 124 -4.53 9.97 0.85
CA SER A 124 -5.49 9.29 0.00
C SER A 124 -6.46 10.34 -0.54
N PRO A 125 -6.52 10.60 -1.86
CA PRO A 125 -7.53 11.47 -2.40
C PRO A 125 -8.86 10.75 -2.21
N SER A 126 -9.59 11.17 -1.18
CA SER A 126 -11.00 10.84 -0.92
C SER A 126 -11.72 10.47 -2.21
N ALA A 127 -12.18 9.22 -2.29
CA ALA A 127 -12.87 8.61 -3.43
C ALA A 127 -13.92 9.57 -4.01
N PRO A 128 -13.62 10.31 -5.11
CA PRO A 128 -14.51 11.36 -5.62
C PRO A 128 -15.68 10.79 -6.45
N TRP A 129 -15.80 9.47 -6.52
CA TRP A 129 -16.84 8.76 -7.26
C TRP A 129 -18.07 8.41 -6.42
N LEU A 130 -18.04 8.69 -5.11
CA LEU A 130 -19.26 8.70 -4.31
C LEU A 130 -20.08 9.95 -4.71
N PRO A 131 -21.31 9.80 -5.21
CA PRO A 131 -22.18 10.95 -5.43
C PRO A 131 -22.35 11.70 -4.10
N PRO A 132 -22.35 13.04 -4.09
CA PRO A 132 -22.70 13.78 -2.88
C PRO A 132 -24.06 13.28 -2.41
N LEU A 133 -24.14 12.81 -1.16
CA LEU A 133 -25.40 12.42 -0.53
C LEU A 133 -26.33 13.64 -0.56
N SER A 134 -27.16 13.68 -1.60
CA SER A 134 -28.11 14.74 -1.89
C SER A 134 -29.35 14.41 -1.08
N GLY A 135 -29.28 14.67 0.23
CA GLY A 135 -30.30 14.20 1.16
C GLY A 135 -30.20 14.80 2.56
N SER A 136 -29.73 16.04 2.70
CA SER A 136 -29.93 16.83 3.90
C SER A 136 -30.87 17.97 3.56
N SER A 137 -32.17 17.69 3.57
CA SER A 137 -33.19 18.70 3.77
C SER A 137 -32.82 19.48 5.02
N SER A 138 -32.48 20.75 4.85
CA SER A 138 -32.32 21.70 5.94
C SER A 138 -33.70 21.99 6.53
N PRO A 139 -33.96 21.73 7.82
CA PRO A 139 -34.99 22.48 8.53
C PRO A 139 -34.36 23.80 8.98
N SER A 140 -34.97 24.86 8.49
CA SER A 140 -34.90 26.23 9.01
C SER A 140 -34.86 26.29 10.55
N SER A 141 -33.86 27.00 11.04
CA SER A 141 -33.91 27.97 12.15
C SER A 141 -34.93 27.74 13.26
N SER A 142 -34.46 27.14 14.36
CA SER A 142 -34.85 27.55 15.70
C SER A 142 -33.60 27.51 16.59
N SER A 143 -33.09 28.69 16.90
CA SER A 143 -32.20 28.91 18.04
C SER A 143 -32.92 28.43 19.30
N ASP A 144 -32.39 27.43 20.00
CA ASP A 144 -32.48 27.35 21.45
C ASP A 144 -31.60 26.22 22.02
N LEU A 145 -30.71 26.64 22.93
CA LEU A 145 -30.32 25.99 24.18
C LEU A 145 -29.47 24.70 24.17
N LEU A 146 -28.18 24.90 24.47
CA LEU A 146 -27.28 24.08 25.30
C LEU A 146 -27.58 22.56 25.40
N GLY A 147 -26.83 21.78 24.63
CA GLY A 147 -26.54 20.38 24.92
C GLY A 147 -25.08 20.05 24.57
N PRO A 148 -24.34 19.29 25.40
CA PRO A 148 -22.94 18.97 25.12
C PRO A 148 -22.81 18.07 23.89
N SER A 149 -22.55 18.68 22.74
CA SER A 149 -22.18 18.00 21.51
C SER A 149 -20.76 17.46 21.61
N GLY A 150 -20.64 16.21 22.05
CA GLY A 150 -19.42 15.42 22.04
C GLY A 150 -19.59 14.14 21.23
N VAL A 151 -20.06 14.24 19.99
CA VAL A 151 -20.03 13.12 19.03
C VAL A 151 -19.18 13.55 17.84
N SER A 152 -17.89 13.73 18.12
CA SER A 152 -16.88 13.76 17.06
C SER A 152 -16.81 12.37 16.44
N GLY A 153 -16.63 12.34 15.12
CA GLY A 153 -16.78 11.17 14.26
C GLY A 153 -16.10 9.91 14.77
N ALA A 154 -16.66 8.76 14.40
CA ALA A 154 -16.15 7.42 14.68
C ALA A 154 -14.67 7.30 14.28
N GLU A 155 -13.80 7.68 15.21
CA GLU A 155 -12.37 7.43 15.18
C GLU A 155 -12.25 5.91 15.24
N LEU A 156 -11.75 5.30 14.15
CA LEU A 156 -11.33 3.91 14.17
C LEU A 156 -10.53 3.68 15.45
N PRO A 157 -10.78 2.60 16.21
CA PRO A 157 -10.07 2.36 17.45
C PRO A 157 -8.57 2.51 17.22
N GLY A 158 -7.95 3.48 17.90
CA GLY A 158 -6.50 3.68 17.83
C GLY A 158 -5.73 2.45 18.31
N ASP A 159 -6.37 1.65 19.16
CA ASP A 159 -5.88 0.38 19.67
C ASP A 159 -5.82 -0.70 18.56
N PRO A 160 -4.62 -1.22 18.23
CA PRO A 160 -4.48 -2.29 17.24
C PRO A 160 -5.22 -3.58 17.64
N ALA A 161 -5.38 -3.87 18.93
CA ALA A 161 -6.08 -5.08 19.36
C ALA A 161 -7.59 -5.00 19.05
N ALA A 162 -8.21 -3.85 19.34
CA ALA A 162 -9.59 -3.59 18.97
C ALA A 162 -9.82 -3.60 17.45
N ARG A 163 -8.89 -3.05 16.65
CA ARG A 163 -8.96 -3.15 15.18
C ARG A 163 -8.88 -4.58 14.69
N ALA A 164 -7.93 -5.37 15.20
CA ALA A 164 -7.78 -6.76 14.83
C ALA A 164 -9.06 -7.56 15.14
N ALA A 165 -9.67 -7.36 16.32
CA ALA A 165 -10.93 -8.01 16.69
C ALA A 165 -12.09 -7.64 15.74
N LEU A 166 -12.19 -6.36 15.33
CA LEU A 166 -13.17 -5.91 14.35
C LEU A 166 -12.94 -6.57 12.98
N HIS A 167 -11.68 -6.69 12.54
CA HIS A 167 -11.34 -7.40 11.31
C HIS A 167 -11.68 -8.89 11.35
N GLN A 168 -11.57 -9.56 12.52
CA GLN A 168 -12.02 -10.96 12.67
C GLN A 168 -13.52 -11.08 12.38
N MET A 169 -14.33 -10.25 13.04
CA MET A 169 -15.78 -10.26 12.86
C MET A 169 -16.18 -9.98 11.40
N HIS A 170 -15.53 -9.01 10.76
CA HIS A 170 -15.78 -8.69 9.35
C HIS A 170 -15.38 -9.83 8.41
N LEU A 171 -14.28 -10.54 8.69
CA LEU A 171 -13.84 -11.67 7.88
C LEU A 171 -14.84 -12.82 7.93
N GLU A 172 -15.33 -13.18 9.12
CA GLU A 172 -16.38 -14.19 9.31
C GLU A 172 -17.65 -13.80 8.54
N GLN A 173 -18.10 -12.54 8.67
CA GLN A 173 -19.25 -12.03 7.93
C GLN A 173 -19.06 -12.09 6.41
N LEU A 174 -17.87 -11.79 5.90
CA LEU A 174 -17.56 -11.84 4.47
C LEU A 174 -17.61 -13.28 3.93
N VAL A 175 -17.07 -14.25 4.66
CA VAL A 175 -17.13 -15.66 4.28
C VAL A 175 -18.59 -16.14 4.28
N ASP A 176 -19.39 -15.74 5.26
CA ASP A 176 -20.82 -16.06 5.30
C ASP A 176 -21.59 -15.44 4.13
N VAL A 177 -21.29 -14.19 3.78
CA VAL A 177 -21.88 -13.52 2.60
C VAL A 177 -21.48 -14.27 1.32
N ALA A 178 -20.22 -14.65 1.17
CA ALA A 178 -19.75 -15.43 0.03
C ALA A 178 -20.44 -16.79 -0.05
N ALA A 179 -20.64 -17.46 1.09
CA ALA A 179 -21.35 -18.74 1.15
C ALA A 179 -22.84 -18.59 0.75
N ARG A 180 -23.51 -17.53 1.21
CA ARG A 180 -24.92 -17.26 0.88
C ARG A 180 -25.13 -16.77 -0.56
N ALA A 181 -24.13 -16.16 -1.18
CA ALA A 181 -24.21 -15.70 -2.56
C ALA A 181 -24.43 -16.86 -3.56
N GLY A 182 -24.07 -18.10 -3.20
CA GLY A 182 -24.39 -19.29 -3.97
C GLY A 182 -23.88 -19.21 -5.40
N THR A 183 -24.79 -19.32 -6.37
CA THR A 183 -24.47 -19.28 -7.81
C THR A 183 -24.12 -17.88 -8.34
N ALA A 184 -24.26 -16.82 -7.54
CA ALA A 184 -23.84 -15.48 -7.94
C ALA A 184 -22.30 -15.33 -7.92
N LEU A 185 -21.59 -16.22 -7.25
CA LEU A 185 -20.13 -16.27 -7.25
C LEU A 185 -19.61 -17.49 -8.02
N PRO A 186 -18.44 -17.38 -8.67
CA PRO A 186 -17.76 -18.53 -9.25
C PRO A 186 -17.45 -19.60 -8.21
N ALA A 187 -17.51 -20.86 -8.62
CA ALA A 187 -17.32 -22.01 -7.72
C ALA A 187 -15.97 -21.99 -6.97
N GLY A 188 -14.93 -21.37 -7.55
CA GLY A 188 -13.61 -21.25 -6.94
C GLY A 188 -13.48 -20.15 -5.87
N VAL A 189 -14.44 -19.24 -5.73
CA VAL A 189 -14.32 -18.09 -4.81
C VAL A 189 -14.47 -18.50 -3.35
N LEU A 190 -15.46 -19.32 -3.03
CA LEU A 190 -15.73 -19.72 -1.63
C LEU A 190 -14.58 -20.53 -1.01
N PRO A 191 -13.96 -21.52 -1.70
CA PRO A 191 -12.75 -22.18 -1.18
C PRO A 191 -11.61 -21.20 -0.89
N LEU A 192 -11.30 -20.29 -1.82
CA LEU A 192 -10.24 -19.31 -1.63
C LEU A 192 -10.55 -18.32 -0.49
N ALA A 193 -11.82 -17.91 -0.34
CA ALA A 193 -12.23 -17.05 0.77
C ALA A 193 -12.06 -17.75 2.13
N ARG A 194 -12.32 -19.06 2.19
CA ARG A 194 -12.05 -19.88 3.39
C ARG A 194 -10.56 -20.04 3.65
N GLU A 195 -9.74 -20.25 2.62
CA GLU A 195 -8.29 -20.29 2.77
C GLU A 195 -7.73 -18.95 3.31
N ILE A 196 -8.22 -17.82 2.79
CA ILE A 196 -7.89 -16.48 3.33
C ILE A 196 -8.31 -16.37 4.80
N HIS A 197 -9.51 -16.84 5.14
CA HIS A 197 -9.99 -16.88 6.52
C HIS A 197 -9.08 -17.70 7.43
N ASP A 198 -8.75 -18.92 7.03
CA ASP A 198 -7.95 -19.86 7.83
C ASP A 198 -6.52 -19.36 8.01
N ALA A 199 -5.96 -18.68 7.00
CA ALA A 199 -4.65 -18.04 7.10
C ALA A 199 -4.66 -16.76 7.97
N ALA A 200 -5.64 -15.88 7.80
CA ALA A 200 -5.68 -14.60 8.49
C ALA A 200 -6.17 -14.68 9.95
N LEU A 201 -7.08 -15.60 10.26
CA LEU A 201 -7.72 -15.67 11.59
C LEU A 201 -6.72 -15.87 12.75
N PRO A 202 -5.72 -16.78 12.67
CA PRO A 202 -4.72 -16.95 13.72
C PRO A 202 -3.89 -15.67 13.93
N MET A 203 -3.53 -14.97 12.86
CA MET A 203 -2.76 -13.73 12.91
C MET A 203 -3.56 -12.60 13.57
N LEU A 204 -4.82 -12.42 13.18
CA LEU A 204 -5.71 -11.45 13.81
C LEU A 204 -5.98 -11.80 15.29
N ALA A 205 -6.10 -13.08 15.64
CA ALA A 205 -6.32 -13.52 17.02
C ALA A 205 -5.12 -13.17 17.91
N ARG A 206 -3.92 -13.39 17.37
CA ARG A 206 -2.66 -13.00 18.00
C ARG A 206 -2.59 -11.49 18.23
N ALA A 207 -2.94 -10.69 17.23
CA ALA A 207 -2.95 -9.23 17.32
C ALA A 207 -4.00 -8.68 18.29
N ALA A 208 -5.14 -9.37 18.43
CA ALA A 208 -6.19 -9.05 19.41
C ALA A 208 -5.81 -9.40 20.87
N GLY A 209 -4.54 -9.69 21.16
CA GLY A 209 -4.04 -9.97 22.50
C GLY A 209 -4.13 -11.42 22.94
N ARG A 210 -4.49 -12.36 22.05
CA ARG A 210 -4.51 -13.81 22.36
C ARG A 210 -3.17 -14.51 22.11
N GLY A 211 -2.10 -13.77 21.82
CA GLY A 211 -0.79 -14.34 21.55
C GLY A 211 0.36 -13.34 21.69
N ARG A 212 1.55 -13.73 21.21
CA ARG A 212 2.73 -12.86 21.18
C ARG A 212 2.50 -11.65 20.27
N PRO A 213 3.13 -10.50 20.52
CA PRO A 213 3.01 -9.36 19.61
C PRO A 213 3.49 -9.74 18.21
N MET A 214 2.87 -9.15 17.20
CA MET A 214 3.24 -9.28 15.79
C MET A 214 3.94 -8.00 15.33
N GLY A 215 4.81 -8.09 14.33
CA GLY A 215 5.38 -6.90 13.70
C GLY A 215 4.28 -6.01 13.14
N ALA A 216 4.41 -4.68 13.32
CA ALA A 216 3.40 -3.73 12.86
C ALA A 216 3.18 -3.78 11.33
N LEU A 217 4.21 -4.12 10.55
CA LEU A 217 4.10 -4.30 9.11
C LEU A 217 3.29 -5.55 8.75
N ASP A 218 3.57 -6.66 9.42
CA ASP A 218 2.89 -7.94 9.18
C ASP A 218 1.40 -7.81 9.53
N LEU A 219 1.09 -7.15 10.66
CA LEU A 219 -0.28 -6.85 11.05
C LEU A 219 -0.99 -5.96 10.02
N TYR A 220 -0.33 -4.89 9.56
CA TYR A 220 -0.90 -4.00 8.55
C TYR A 220 -1.23 -4.75 7.24
N GLU A 221 -0.37 -5.68 6.80
CA GLU A 221 -0.62 -6.47 5.59
C GLU A 221 -1.85 -7.38 5.75
N VAL A 222 -2.00 -8.02 6.91
CA VAL A 222 -3.20 -8.83 7.23
C VAL A 222 -4.46 -7.97 7.28
N GLU A 223 -4.40 -6.83 8.00
CA GLU A 223 -5.53 -5.89 8.10
C GLU A 223 -5.94 -5.34 6.73
N ALA A 224 -4.99 -5.03 5.85
CA ALA A 224 -5.27 -4.55 4.50
C ALA A 224 -5.96 -5.61 3.62
N VAL A 225 -5.50 -6.87 3.69
CA VAL A 225 -6.13 -7.98 2.95
C VAL A 225 -7.58 -8.15 3.40
N VAL A 226 -7.82 -8.23 4.71
CA VAL A 226 -9.14 -8.52 5.29
C VAL A 226 -10.07 -7.33 5.23
N GLY A 227 -9.58 -6.13 5.55
CA GLY A 227 -10.39 -4.92 5.67
C GLY A 227 -10.64 -4.19 4.37
N GLU A 228 -9.75 -4.30 3.38
CA GLU A 228 -9.82 -3.52 2.14
C GLU A 228 -9.89 -4.42 0.91
N HIS A 229 -8.93 -5.32 0.72
CA HIS A 229 -8.77 -6.00 -0.56
C HIS A 229 -9.82 -7.08 -0.83
N LEU A 230 -10.07 -7.97 0.13
CA LEU A 230 -11.09 -9.01 0.03
C LEU A 230 -12.50 -8.43 -0.19
N PRO A 231 -13.02 -7.52 0.68
CA PRO A 231 -14.35 -6.95 0.48
C PRO A 231 -14.46 -6.18 -0.84
N ALA A 232 -13.41 -5.44 -1.24
CA ALA A 232 -13.41 -4.73 -2.50
C ALA A 232 -13.39 -5.67 -3.72
N ALA A 233 -12.73 -6.83 -3.65
CA ALA A 233 -12.71 -7.81 -4.74
C ALA A 233 -14.09 -8.45 -4.92
N LEU A 234 -14.68 -8.94 -3.83
CA LEU A 234 -16.01 -9.54 -3.83
C LEU A 234 -17.09 -8.54 -4.24
N GLY A 235 -17.06 -7.33 -3.67
CA GLY A 235 -18.01 -6.27 -3.99
C GLY A 235 -17.95 -5.85 -5.46
N ARG A 236 -16.74 -5.71 -6.03
CA ARG A 236 -16.58 -5.39 -7.46
C ARG A 236 -17.16 -6.47 -8.37
N TYR A 237 -16.96 -7.74 -8.03
CA TYR A 237 -17.50 -8.85 -8.81
C TYR A 237 -19.02 -8.94 -8.70
N LEU A 238 -19.57 -8.84 -7.49
CA LEU A 238 -21.01 -8.88 -7.25
C LEU A 238 -21.77 -7.68 -7.83
N ALA A 239 -21.08 -6.56 -8.06
CA ALA A 239 -21.65 -5.39 -8.72
C ALA A 239 -21.76 -5.54 -10.26
N LEU A 240 -21.22 -6.61 -10.85
CA LEU A 240 -21.35 -6.86 -12.28
C LEU A 240 -22.80 -7.21 -12.63
N PRO A 241 -23.36 -6.69 -13.75
CA PRO A 241 -24.70 -7.04 -14.18
C PRO A 241 -24.87 -8.55 -14.42
N PRO A 242 -26.02 -9.15 -14.04
CA PRO A 242 -26.30 -10.55 -14.32
C PRO A 242 -26.34 -10.77 -15.84
N GLY A 243 -25.65 -11.80 -16.33
CA GLY A 243 -25.54 -12.06 -17.76
C GLY A 243 -24.41 -11.30 -18.46
N TYR A 244 -23.50 -10.66 -17.72
CA TYR A 244 -22.18 -10.30 -18.25
C TYR A 244 -21.37 -11.60 -18.48
N VAL A 245 -21.77 -12.34 -19.51
CA VAL A 245 -21.13 -13.58 -19.97
C VAL A 245 -19.75 -13.19 -20.52
N PRO A 246 -18.68 -13.88 -20.10
CA PRO A 246 -17.31 -13.54 -20.42
C PRO A 246 -16.98 -14.04 -21.82
N ASP A 247 -17.68 -13.56 -22.84
CA ASP A 247 -17.15 -13.63 -24.19
C ASP A 247 -15.98 -12.66 -24.23
N THR A 248 -14.83 -13.19 -23.83
CA THR A 248 -13.47 -12.70 -23.97
C THR A 248 -13.38 -11.24 -24.41
N VAL A 249 -12.86 -10.37 -23.53
CA VAL A 249 -12.38 -9.06 -23.95
C VAL A 249 -11.15 -9.29 -24.83
N ALA A 250 -11.37 -9.66 -26.11
CA ALA A 250 -10.46 -9.98 -27.21
C ALA A 250 -9.20 -10.83 -26.93
N ASP A 251 -8.46 -10.60 -25.84
CA ASP A 251 -7.22 -11.28 -25.42
C ASP A 251 -6.98 -11.24 -23.88
N GLY A 252 -7.94 -10.77 -23.07
CA GLY A 252 -7.76 -10.56 -21.62
C GLY A 252 -8.37 -11.66 -20.72
N PRO A 253 -7.94 -11.73 -19.43
CA PRO A 253 -8.55 -12.64 -18.46
C PRO A 253 -10.02 -12.29 -18.25
N THR A 254 -10.86 -13.32 -18.09
CA THR A 254 -12.26 -13.13 -17.75
C THR A 254 -12.40 -12.49 -16.36
N PRO A 255 -13.51 -11.79 -16.05
CA PRO A 255 -13.74 -11.23 -14.71
C PRO A 255 -13.62 -12.29 -13.59
N GLU A 256 -14.08 -13.51 -13.87
CA GLU A 256 -13.90 -14.67 -12.99
C GLU A 256 -12.42 -15.01 -12.80
N GLN A 257 -11.65 -15.17 -13.88
CA GLN A 257 -10.23 -15.46 -13.81
C GLN A 257 -9.46 -14.36 -13.06
N ALA A 258 -9.80 -13.09 -13.29
CA ALA A 258 -9.22 -11.95 -12.60
C ALA A 258 -9.52 -11.98 -11.09
N LEU A 259 -10.76 -12.28 -10.69
CA LEU A 259 -11.12 -12.42 -9.28
C LEU A 259 -10.36 -13.58 -8.63
N LEU A 260 -10.35 -14.77 -9.25
CA LEU A 260 -9.67 -15.94 -8.71
C LEU A 260 -8.15 -15.70 -8.60
N ALA A 261 -7.53 -15.08 -9.60
CA ALA A 261 -6.13 -14.68 -9.54
C ALA A 261 -5.86 -13.70 -8.39
N GLN A 262 -6.75 -12.72 -8.19
CA GLN A 262 -6.62 -11.76 -7.10
C GLN A 262 -6.73 -12.45 -5.73
N LEU A 263 -7.69 -13.35 -5.54
CA LEU A 263 -7.85 -14.10 -4.28
C LEU A 263 -6.66 -15.01 -4.00
N ARG A 264 -6.12 -15.70 -5.01
CA ARG A 264 -4.90 -16.50 -4.87
C ARG A 264 -3.70 -15.66 -4.43
N SER A 265 -3.52 -14.48 -5.01
CA SER A 265 -2.44 -13.57 -4.59
C SER A 265 -2.59 -13.12 -3.13
N MET A 266 -3.82 -13.01 -2.61
CA MET A 266 -4.06 -12.73 -1.19
C MET A 266 -3.69 -13.93 -0.30
N VAL A 267 -4.03 -15.16 -0.71
CA VAL A 267 -3.62 -16.39 -0.01
C VAL A 267 -2.11 -16.49 0.05
N GLU A 268 -1.42 -16.30 -1.08
CA GLU A 268 0.04 -16.31 -1.18
C GLU A 268 0.67 -15.26 -0.25
N LEU A 269 0.15 -14.02 -0.27
CA LEU A 269 0.63 -12.96 0.63
C LEU A 269 0.45 -13.33 2.10
N LEU A 270 -0.70 -13.88 2.50
CA LEU A 270 -0.95 -14.29 3.89
C LEU A 270 -0.06 -15.47 4.32
N ALA A 271 0.25 -16.39 3.41
CA ALA A 271 1.21 -17.47 3.65
C ALA A 271 2.63 -16.91 3.87
N GLU A 272 3.06 -15.94 3.06
CA GLU A 272 4.35 -15.26 3.24
C GLU A 272 4.44 -14.49 4.56
N VAL A 273 3.35 -13.84 5.00
CA VAL A 273 3.29 -13.17 6.30
C VAL A 273 3.39 -14.19 7.43
N THR A 274 2.66 -15.31 7.32
CA THR A 274 2.67 -16.39 8.31
C THR A 274 4.07 -16.97 8.49
N GLU A 275 4.77 -17.26 7.38
CA GLU A 275 6.13 -17.76 7.40
C GLU A 275 7.09 -16.76 8.07
N ARG A 276 6.99 -15.46 7.77
CA ARG A 276 7.81 -14.43 8.43
C ARG A 276 7.58 -14.37 9.93
N VAL A 277 6.33 -14.47 10.37
CA VAL A 277 5.98 -14.49 11.80
C VAL A 277 6.59 -15.72 12.47
N HIS A 278 6.50 -16.90 11.85
CA HIS A 278 7.10 -18.12 12.37
C HIS A 278 8.63 -18.07 12.41
N GLU A 279 9.27 -17.53 11.37
CA GLU A 279 10.72 -17.38 11.34
C GLU A 279 11.21 -16.44 12.45
N HIS A 280 10.47 -15.35 12.69
CA HIS A 280 10.74 -14.43 13.79
C HIS A 280 10.64 -15.11 15.16
N ASP A 281 9.55 -15.85 15.41
CA ASP A 281 9.34 -16.58 16.66
C ASP A 281 10.44 -17.64 16.88
N ALA A 282 10.79 -18.40 15.84
CA ALA A 282 11.85 -19.41 15.90
C ALA A 282 13.21 -18.78 16.23
N ARG A 283 13.50 -17.60 15.69
CA ARG A 283 14.73 -16.86 15.98
C ARG A 283 14.78 -16.41 17.44
N GLU A 284 13.68 -15.89 17.98
CA GLU A 284 13.61 -15.53 19.40
C GLU A 284 13.84 -16.73 20.33
N LEU A 285 13.21 -17.87 20.03
CA LEU A 285 13.38 -19.09 20.82
C LEU A 285 14.83 -19.58 20.82
N ARG A 286 15.52 -19.51 19.67
CA ARG A 286 16.97 -19.85 19.60
C ARG A 286 17.82 -18.93 20.44
N VAL A 287 17.54 -17.62 20.45
CA VAL A 287 18.25 -16.63 21.28
C VAL A 287 18.02 -16.92 22.76
N GLN A 288 16.78 -17.22 23.16
CA GLN A 288 16.45 -17.59 24.55
C GLN A 288 17.15 -18.88 24.98
N ALA A 289 17.15 -19.90 24.13
CA ALA A 289 17.84 -21.17 24.40
C ALA A 289 19.36 -20.98 24.57
N ALA A 290 19.99 -20.19 23.70
CA ALA A 290 21.43 -19.88 23.80
C ALA A 290 21.77 -19.14 25.10
N PHE A 291 20.95 -18.17 25.50
CA PHE A 291 21.12 -17.43 26.74
C PHE A 291 20.99 -18.33 27.99
N LEU A 292 20.01 -19.23 28.01
CA LEU A 292 19.84 -20.19 29.09
C LEU A 292 21.03 -21.16 29.17
N GLY A 293 21.52 -21.64 28.02
CA GLY A 293 22.70 -22.52 27.98
C GLY A 293 23.97 -21.87 28.53
N GLU A 294 24.19 -20.58 28.24
CA GLU A 294 25.32 -19.82 28.79
C GLU A 294 25.18 -19.59 30.30
N LYS A 295 23.96 -19.32 30.79
CA LYS A 295 23.70 -19.17 32.22
C LYS A 295 23.94 -20.45 33.01
N VAL A 296 23.43 -21.58 32.53
CA VAL A 296 23.62 -22.88 33.19
C VAL A 296 25.10 -23.24 33.25
N ARG A 297 25.83 -23.09 32.13
CA ARG A 297 27.28 -23.38 32.08
C ARG A 297 28.09 -22.53 33.06
N ARG A 298 27.69 -21.27 33.29
CA ARG A 298 28.36 -20.40 34.26
C ARG A 298 28.06 -20.78 35.70
N SER A 299 26.82 -21.20 36.00
CA SER A 299 26.45 -21.67 37.34
C SER A 299 27.13 -22.98 37.74
N ASP A 300 27.42 -23.87 36.78
CA ASP A 300 28.14 -25.12 37.04
C ASP A 300 29.63 -24.91 37.39
N LEU A 301 30.21 -23.75 37.09
CA LEU A 301 31.62 -23.42 37.35
C LEU A 301 31.86 -22.75 38.72
N ASP A 302 30.80 -22.34 39.41
CA ASP A 302 30.86 -21.68 40.73
C ASP A 302 30.61 -22.66 41.91
N LEU A 303 30.68 -23.98 41.67
CA LEU A 303 30.56 -25.05 42.68
C LEU A 303 31.89 -25.82 42.83
#